data_AF-A0A9P0L9K3-F1
#
_entry.id   AF-A0A9P0L9K3-F1
#
_cell.length_a   1.000
_cell.length_b   1.000
_cell.length_c   1.000
_cell.angle_alpha   90.00
_cell.angle_beta   90.00
_cell.angle_gamma   90.00
#
_symmetry.space_group_name_H-M   'P 1'
#
loop_
_entity.id
_entity.type
_entity.pdbx_description
1 polymer ?
#
loop_
_entity_poly.entity_id
_entity_poly.type
_entity_poly.pdbx_seq_one_letter_code
_entity_poly.pdbx_strand_id
1 'polypeptide(L)'
;MDELKIANEFCPYLSDVGVKLAKKAKLFALATVGELFYREANKATSICYDNINELDTIIQPGWDVVKDQLIALVQQVRDRNPKIAASSCFDVRLGMMGFVVASVTSYIIVAVQFMLQQNT
;
A
#
# COMPACT_ATOMS: atom_id res chain seq x y z
N MET A 1 -33.56 20.42 -31.45
CA MET A 1 -32.90 19.19 -31.94
C MET A 1 -31.50 19.15 -31.33
N ASP A 2 -31.40 19.46 -30.04
CA ASP A 2 -30.17 19.94 -29.40
C ASP A 2 -29.80 19.15 -28.14
N GLU A 3 -30.76 18.48 -27.48
CA GLU A 3 -30.47 17.63 -26.32
C GLU A 3 -29.78 16.31 -26.70
N LEU A 4 -30.05 15.77 -27.89
CA LEU A 4 -29.42 14.55 -28.41
C LEU A 4 -27.97 14.75 -28.88
N LYS A 5 -27.55 15.99 -29.18
CA LYS A 5 -26.16 16.30 -29.51
C LYS A 5 -25.28 16.38 -28.26
N ILE A 6 -25.79 16.96 -27.18
CA ILE A 6 -25.07 17.10 -25.90
C ILE A 6 -24.84 15.73 -25.25
N ALA A 7 -25.82 14.82 -25.32
CA ALA A 7 -25.67 13.46 -24.78
C ALA A 7 -24.62 12.61 -25.52
N ASN A 8 -24.44 12.85 -26.83
CA ASN A 8 -23.52 12.06 -27.66
C ASN A 8 -22.06 12.54 -27.54
N GLU A 9 -21.82 13.82 -27.21
CA GLU A 9 -20.48 14.33 -26.89
C GLU A 9 -20.04 14.02 -25.45
N PHE A 10 -20.97 13.89 -24.48
CA PHE A 10 -20.62 13.59 -23.08
C PHE A 10 -20.39 12.10 -22.78
N CYS A 11 -20.97 11.20 -23.57
CA CYS A 11 -20.86 9.75 -23.38
C CYS A 11 -19.41 9.21 -23.43
N PRO A 12 -18.53 9.62 -24.37
CA PRO A 12 -17.13 9.20 -24.35
C PRO A 12 -16.34 9.76 -23.15
N TYR A 13 -16.71 10.93 -22.63
CA TYR A 13 -16.07 11.53 -21.44
C TYR A 13 -16.48 10.83 -20.14
N LEU A 14 -17.74 10.40 -20.01
CA LEU A 14 -18.21 9.62 -18.84
C LEU A 14 -17.60 8.21 -18.79
N SER A 15 -17.44 7.57 -19.95
CA SER A 15 -16.71 6.31 -20.12
C SER A 15 -15.23 6.45 -19.70
N ASP A 16 -14.55 7.49 -20.18
CA ASP A 16 -13.13 7.74 -19.90
C ASP A 16 -12.88 8.11 -18.42
N VAL A 17 -13.79 8.90 -17.81
CA VAL A 17 -13.76 9.20 -16.36
C VAL A 17 -14.01 7.94 -15.53
N GLY A 18 -14.96 7.09 -15.94
CA GLY A 18 -15.23 5.81 -15.27
C GLY A 18 -14.04 4.85 -15.32
N VAL A 19 -13.35 4.76 -16.47
CA VAL A 19 -12.13 3.95 -16.64
C VAL A 19 -10.95 4.54 -15.85
N LYS A 20 -10.80 5.87 -15.81
CA LYS A 20 -9.77 6.55 -15.01
C LYS A 20 -10.01 6.37 -13.51
N LEU A 21 -11.26 6.45 -13.06
CA LEU A 21 -11.66 6.20 -11.67
C LEU A 21 -11.44 4.73 -11.30
N ALA A 22 -11.81 3.78 -12.18
CA ALA A 22 -11.56 2.35 -11.99
C ALA A 22 -10.06 2.01 -11.94
N LYS A 23 -9.23 2.68 -12.75
CA LYS A 23 -7.77 2.53 -12.69
C LYS A 23 -7.19 3.06 -11.38
N LYS A 24 -7.67 4.20 -10.87
CA LYS A 24 -7.28 4.71 -9.54
C LYS A 24 -7.79 3.82 -8.41
N ALA A 25 -9.00 3.30 -8.51
CA ALA A 25 -9.57 2.34 -7.55
C ALA A 25 -8.77 1.04 -7.49
N LYS A 26 -8.27 0.53 -8.62
CA LYS A 26 -7.34 -0.61 -8.66
C LYS A 26 -6.05 -0.34 -7.90
N LEU A 27 -5.53 0.89 -7.97
CA LEU A 27 -4.32 1.30 -7.26
C LEU A 27 -4.54 1.32 -5.73
N PHE A 28 -5.69 1.83 -5.29
CA PHE A 28 -6.09 1.79 -3.88
C PHE A 28 -6.33 0.36 -3.39
N ALA A 29 -6.99 -0.49 -4.19
CA ALA A 29 -7.18 -1.90 -3.88
C ALA A 29 -5.85 -2.66 -3.77
N LEU A 30 -4.87 -2.33 -4.62
CA LEU A 30 -3.53 -2.91 -4.52
C LEU A 30 -2.81 -2.45 -3.24
N ALA A 31 -2.95 -1.16 -2.87
CA ALA A 31 -2.37 -0.63 -1.65
C ALA A 31 -3.01 -1.20 -0.38
N THR A 32 -4.32 -1.46 -0.37
CA THR A 32 -4.99 -2.13 0.76
C THR A 32 -4.54 -3.58 0.89
N VAL A 33 -4.40 -4.31 -0.22
CA VAL A 33 -3.86 -5.68 -0.21
C VAL A 33 -2.41 -5.68 0.28
N GLY A 34 -1.58 -4.73 -0.17
CA GLY A 34 -0.21 -4.55 0.31
C GLY A 34 -0.13 -4.28 1.81
N GLU A 35 -1.02 -3.45 2.34
CA GLU A 35 -1.12 -3.15 3.77
C GLU A 35 -1.55 -4.38 4.59
N LEU A 36 -2.54 -5.13 4.10
CA LEU A 36 -2.99 -6.37 4.74
C LEU A 36 -1.88 -7.42 4.77
N PHE A 37 -1.18 -7.60 3.65
CA PHE A 37 -0.09 -8.56 3.54
C PHE A 37 1.07 -8.19 4.48
N TYR A 38 1.42 -6.90 4.55
CA TYR A 38 2.42 -6.40 5.49
C TYR A 38 2.03 -6.64 6.95
N ARG A 39 0.77 -6.34 7.30
CA ARG A 39 0.26 -6.53 8.67
C ARG A 39 0.22 -8.00 9.06
N GLU A 40 -0.20 -8.87 8.15
CA GLU A 40 -0.27 -10.31 8.39
C GLU A 40 1.13 -10.93 8.50
N ALA A 41 2.08 -10.53 7.64
CA ALA A 41 3.47 -10.97 7.73
C ALA A 41 4.10 -10.57 9.08
N ASN A 42 3.82 -9.36 9.57
CA ASN A 42 4.30 -8.91 10.87
C ASN A 42 3.67 -9.69 12.03
N LYS A 43 2.37 -10.02 11.93
CA LYS A 43 1.68 -10.85 12.91
C LYS A 43 2.21 -12.29 12.93
N ALA A 44 2.45 -12.88 11.77
CA ALA A 44 3.06 -14.21 11.66
C ALA A 44 4.47 -14.25 12.28
N THR A 45 5.24 -13.18 12.07
CA THR A 45 6.57 -13.02 12.71
C THR A 45 6.45 -12.95 14.23
N SER A 46 5.47 -12.20 14.76
CA SER A 46 5.20 -12.12 16.20
C SER A 46 4.82 -13.49 16.80
N ILE A 47 3.91 -14.21 16.15
CA ILE A 47 3.51 -15.57 16.59
C ILE A 47 4.72 -16.50 16.61
N CYS A 48 5.62 -16.37 15.62
CA CYS A 48 6.83 -17.19 15.60
C CYS A 48 7.76 -16.89 16.77
N TYR A 49 7.93 -15.62 17.15
CA TYR A 49 8.66 -15.23 18.35
C TYR A 49 8.00 -15.73 19.64
N ASP A 50 6.67 -15.68 19.75
CA ASP A 50 5.95 -16.20 20.91
C ASP A 50 6.20 -17.70 21.08
N ASN A 51 6.15 -18.48 19.98
CA ASN A 51 6.46 -19.91 19.99
C ASN A 51 7.93 -20.20 20.37
N ILE A 52 8.89 -19.40 19.90
CA ILE A 52 10.30 -19.54 20.29
C ILE A 52 10.46 -19.31 21.80
N ASN A 53 9.75 -18.34 22.35
CA ASN A 53 9.82 -17.99 23.76
C ASN A 53 9.16 -19.06 24.65
N GLU A 54 8.07 -19.69 24.19
CA GLU A 54 7.49 -20.87 24.84
C GLU A 54 8.44 -22.07 24.78
N LEU A 55 9.14 -22.28 23.67
CA LEU A 55 10.14 -23.34 23.51
C LEU A 55 11.32 -23.19 24.47
N ASP A 56 11.69 -21.96 24.81
CA ASP A 56 12.75 -21.65 25.77
C ASP A 56 12.44 -22.17 27.18
N THR A 57 11.16 -22.39 27.49
CA THR A 57 10.75 -22.96 28.78
C THR A 57 10.91 -24.49 28.84
N ILE A 58 11.11 -25.15 27.69
CA ILE A 58 11.23 -26.61 27.57
C ILE A 58 12.71 -26.98 27.47
N ILE A 59 13.32 -27.31 28.60
CA ILE A 59 14.74 -27.70 28.68
C ILE A 59 14.87 -29.16 28.23
N GLN A 60 14.93 -29.40 26.90
CA GLN A 60 15.30 -30.70 26.34
C GLN A 60 16.63 -30.62 25.57
N PRO A 61 17.54 -31.59 25.78
CA PRO A 61 18.84 -31.62 25.11
C PRO A 61 18.67 -31.77 23.59
N GLY A 62 19.29 -30.87 22.82
CA GLY A 62 19.21 -30.84 21.36
C GLY A 62 18.29 -29.75 20.78
N TRP A 63 17.44 -29.14 21.61
CA TRP A 63 16.58 -28.02 21.18
C TRP A 63 17.34 -26.70 21.03
N ASP A 64 18.53 -26.56 21.62
CA ASP A 64 19.36 -25.36 21.47
C ASP A 64 19.73 -25.08 20.01
N VAL A 65 20.08 -26.12 19.24
CA VAL A 65 20.41 -25.99 17.82
C VAL A 65 19.18 -25.65 16.98
N VAL A 66 18.03 -26.24 17.33
CA VAL A 66 16.75 -25.97 16.66
C VAL A 66 16.30 -24.53 16.94
N LYS A 67 16.48 -24.05 18.18
CA LYS A 67 16.18 -22.69 18.60
C LYS A 67 17.04 -21.68 17.86
N ASP A 68 18.34 -21.92 17.76
CA ASP A 68 19.29 -21.02 17.09
C ASP A 68 18.96 -20.89 15.58
N GLN A 69 18.64 -22.01 14.93
CA GLN A 69 18.18 -22.02 13.54
C GLN A 69 16.83 -21.31 13.35
N LEU A 70 15.89 -21.49 14.29
CA LEU A 70 14.58 -20.87 14.22
C LEU A 70 14.68 -19.35 14.44
N ILE A 71 15.53 -18.89 15.37
CA ILE A 71 15.82 -17.47 15.58
C ILE A 71 16.44 -16.87 14.32
N ALA A 72 17.43 -17.53 13.72
CA ALA A 72 18.07 -17.07 12.49
C ALA A 72 17.06 -16.98 11.33
N LEU A 73 16.16 -17.96 11.20
CA LEU A 73 15.11 -17.96 10.19
C LEU A 73 14.13 -16.80 10.39
N VAL A 74 13.68 -16.57 11.62
CA VAL A 74 12.76 -15.46 11.93
C VAL A 74 13.43 -14.11 11.71
N GLN A 75 14.70 -13.96 12.09
CA GLN A 75 15.49 -12.76 11.78
C GLN A 75 15.59 -12.53 10.27
N GLN A 76 15.88 -13.57 9.50
CA GLN A 76 15.96 -13.48 8.05
C GLN A 76 14.60 -13.10 7.42
N VAL A 77 13.49 -13.65 7.91
CA VAL A 77 12.13 -13.31 7.44
C VAL A 77 11.76 -11.88 7.80
N ARG A 78 12.13 -11.43 9.02
CA ARG A 78 11.95 -10.06 9.48
C ARG A 78 12.75 -9.07 8.64
N ASP A 79 14.00 -9.38 8.33
CA ASP A 79 14.86 -8.51 7.51
C ASP A 79 14.42 -8.48 6.06
N ARG A 80 13.93 -9.60 5.52
CA ARG A 80 13.39 -9.70 4.16
C ARG A 80 11.93 -9.29 4.02
N ASN A 81 11.31 -8.73 5.08
CA ASN A 81 9.90 -8.37 5.19
C ASN A 81 9.21 -8.22 3.82
N PRO A 82 8.30 -9.14 3.45
CA PRO A 82 7.80 -9.18 2.09
C PRO A 82 6.91 -7.95 1.83
N LYS A 83 7.39 -7.07 0.95
CA LYS A 83 6.68 -5.86 0.56
C LYS A 83 6.26 -5.93 -0.89
N ILE A 84 5.07 -5.41 -1.17
CA ILE A 84 4.61 -5.20 -2.54
C ILE A 84 5.23 -3.89 -3.02
N ALA A 85 6.30 -3.98 -3.81
CA ALA A 85 6.96 -2.81 -4.39
C ALA A 85 6.48 -2.56 -5.82
N ALA A 86 6.20 -1.30 -6.16
CA ALA A 86 5.98 -0.91 -7.55
C ALA A 86 7.34 -0.67 -8.21
N SER A 87 7.75 -1.59 -9.07
CA SER A 87 9.01 -1.49 -9.83
C SER A 87 10.25 -1.25 -8.96
N SER A 88 10.26 -1.73 -7.71
CA SER A 88 11.33 -1.48 -6.71
C SER A 88 11.57 -0.01 -6.31
N CYS A 89 10.78 0.95 -6.82
CA CYS A 89 10.96 2.37 -6.52
C CYS A 89 10.29 2.78 -5.21
N PHE A 90 9.13 2.20 -4.91
CA PHE A 90 8.37 2.51 -3.70
C PHE A 90 7.47 1.36 -3.28
N ASP A 91 7.28 1.22 -1.97
CA ASP A 91 6.33 0.28 -1.38
C ASP A 91 4.90 0.77 -1.65
N VAL A 92 4.06 -0.10 -2.21
CA VAL A 92 2.64 0.16 -2.45
C VAL A 92 1.88 -0.01 -1.14
N ARG A 93 1.94 1.02 -0.31
CA ARG A 93 1.24 1.12 0.98
C ARG A 93 0.29 2.30 0.99
N LEU A 94 -0.70 2.25 1.88
CA LEU A 94 -1.69 3.34 2.01
C LEU A 94 -1.02 4.68 2.35
N GLY A 95 0.08 4.67 3.11
CA GLY A 95 0.88 5.87 3.38
C GLY A 95 1.43 6.54 2.12
N MET A 96 1.95 5.75 1.17
CA MET A 96 2.47 6.28 -0.10
C MET A 96 1.35 6.83 -0.98
N MET A 97 0.18 6.18 -0.97
CA MET A 97 -1.02 6.71 -1.65
C MET A 97 -1.48 8.03 -1.04
N GLY A 98 -1.50 8.14 0.28
CA GLY A 98 -1.80 9.38 1.00
C GLY A 98 -0.86 10.51 0.61
N PHE A 99 0.45 10.22 0.52
CA PHE A 99 1.45 11.19 0.08
C PHE A 99 1.19 11.68 -1.36
N VAL A 100 0.87 10.77 -2.29
CA VAL A 100 0.56 11.13 -3.67
C VAL A 100 -0.69 12.01 -3.74
N VAL A 101 -1.76 11.65 -3.02
CA VAL A 101 -3.00 12.45 -2.97
C VAL A 101 -2.73 13.83 -2.39
N ALA A 102 -2.01 13.93 -1.26
CA ALA A 102 -1.68 15.20 -0.63
C ALA A 102 -0.84 16.09 -1.56
N SER A 103 0.12 15.52 -2.28
CA SER A 103 0.97 16.24 -3.24
C SER A 103 0.16 16.84 -4.38
N VAL A 104 -0.76 16.06 -4.97
CA VAL A 104 -1.65 16.54 -6.04
C VAL A 104 -2.59 17.63 -5.52
N THR A 105 -3.19 17.44 -4.35
CA THR A 105 -4.07 18.43 -3.73
C THR A 105 -3.33 19.74 -3.44
N SER A 106 -2.10 19.65 -2.91
CA SER A 106 -1.26 20.82 -2.65
C SER A 106 -0.95 21.60 -3.93
N TYR A 107 -0.60 20.89 -5.01
CA TYR A 107 -0.38 21.51 -6.32
C TYR A 107 -1.63 22.27 -6.82
N ILE A 108 -2.81 21.67 -6.69
CA ILE A 108 -4.07 22.32 -7.09
C ILE A 108 -4.33 23.57 -6.26
N ILE A 109 -4.14 23.52 -4.94
CA ILE A 109 -4.34 24.67 -4.05
C ILE A 109 -3.43 25.83 -4.46
N VAL A 110 -2.14 25.56 -4.67
CA VAL A 110 -1.16 26.58 -5.08
C VAL A 110 -1.52 27.16 -6.45
N ALA A 111 -1.89 26.31 -7.41
CA ALA A 111 -2.30 26.75 -8.75
C ALA A 111 -3.54 27.65 -8.70
N VAL A 112 -4.55 27.28 -7.90
CA VAL A 112 -5.76 28.10 -7.72
C VAL A 112 -5.44 29.44 -7.05
N GLN A 113 -4.58 29.45 -6.03
CA GLN A 113 -4.14 30.68 -5.37
C GLN A 113 -3.44 31.63 -6.35
N PHE A 114 -2.55 31.11 -7.20
CA PHE A 114 -1.90 31.88 -8.24
C PHE A 114 -2.89 32.45 -9.26
N MET A 115 -3.86 31.64 -9.72
CA MET A 115 -4.87 32.09 -10.69
C MET A 115 -5.79 33.18 -10.13
N LEU A 116 -6.16 33.08 -8.85
CA LEU A 116 -6.97 34.10 -8.19
C LEU A 116 -6.20 35.41 -7.97
N GLN A 117 -4.89 35.34 -7.69
CA GLN A 117 -4.03 36.53 -7.58
C GLN A 117 -3.79 37.24 -8.91
N GLN A 118 -3.84 36.54 -10.06
CA GLN A 118 -3.68 37.18 -11.37
C GLN A 118 -4.94 37.87 -11.90
N ASN A 119 -6.10 37.61 -11.29
CA ASN A 119 -7.39 38.18 -11.67
C ASN A 119 -7.81 39.39 -10.79
N THR A 120 -6.93 39.86 -9.92
CA THR A 120 -7.10 41.08 -9.09
C THR A 120 -6.03 42.09 -9.48
#